data_AF-A0A673CH89-F1
#
_entry.id   AF-A0A673CH89-F1
#
_cell.length_a   1.000
_cell.length_b   1.000
_cell.length_c   1.000
_cell.angle_alpha   90.00
_cell.angle_beta   90.00
_cell.angle_gamma   90.00
#
_symmetry.space_group_name_H-M   'P 1'
#
loop_
_entity.id
_entity.type
_entity.pdbx_description
1 polymer ?
#
loop_
_entity_poly.entity_id
_entity_poly.type
_entity_poly.pdbx_seq_one_letter_code
_entity_poly.pdbx_strand_id
1 'polypeptide(L)'
;MFDHLIQSSSSVSLLGTLLVLLLVYFISSSSFSSNADGKQPPGPKPLPVLGNLLQLDLKRPYNTLLKLSKKYGSVFTIYFGPKKVVVLAGYKTVKEALVDKADVFGERDPMKIVESSKGHGVLWSNGDSWKEMRRFTLTNLRDYGMGKKACEDKIIEECQHLIEVFKTFKAFDTTQPMNYAVSNIILFVLRYLTTLKAKLHPHFYCSCL
;
A
#
# COMPACT_ATOMS: atom_id res chain seq x y z
N MET A 1 -58.44 -16.78 3.46
CA MET A 1 -58.10 -16.89 2.02
C MET A 1 -56.99 -15.91 1.63
N PHE A 2 -57.04 -14.63 2.05
CA PHE A 2 -55.99 -13.64 1.79
C PHE A 2 -54.62 -13.97 2.42
N ASP A 3 -54.58 -14.49 3.65
CA ASP A 3 -53.30 -14.81 4.33
C ASP A 3 -52.51 -15.94 3.64
N HIS A 4 -53.21 -16.92 3.05
CA HIS A 4 -52.59 -17.99 2.26
C HIS A 4 -51.96 -17.47 0.95
N LEU A 5 -52.51 -16.41 0.36
CA LEU A 5 -51.96 -15.77 -0.84
C LEU A 5 -50.74 -14.92 -0.51
N ILE A 6 -50.72 -14.26 0.65
CA ILE A 6 -49.56 -13.49 1.12
C ILE A 6 -48.40 -14.43 1.50
N GLN A 7 -48.70 -15.56 2.15
CA GLN A 7 -47.69 -16.55 2.57
C GLN A 7 -47.09 -17.35 1.39
N SER A 8 -47.85 -17.57 0.32
CA SER A 8 -47.32 -18.16 -0.92
C SER A 8 -46.46 -17.18 -1.72
N SER A 9 -46.85 -15.90 -1.77
CA SER A 9 -46.03 -14.85 -2.42
C SER A 9 -44.69 -14.60 -1.72
N SER A 10 -44.68 -14.61 -0.38
CA SER A 10 -43.44 -14.45 0.40
C SER A 10 -42.51 -15.66 0.29
N SER A 11 -43.04 -16.88 0.24
CA SER A 11 -42.22 -18.09 0.06
C SER A 11 -41.63 -18.23 -1.35
N VAL A 12 -42.38 -17.85 -2.39
CA VAL A 12 -41.89 -17.83 -3.79
C VAL A 12 -40.79 -16.79 -3.98
N SER A 13 -40.91 -15.60 -3.37
CA SER A 13 -39.86 -14.58 -3.44
C SER A 13 -38.58 -14.97 -2.68
N LEU A 14 -38.70 -15.67 -1.55
CA LEU A 14 -37.56 -16.23 -0.82
C LEU A 14 -36.84 -17.33 -1.61
N LEU A 15 -37.59 -18.24 -2.26
CA LEU A 15 -37.01 -19.26 -3.14
C LEU A 15 -36.33 -18.64 -4.36
N GLY A 16 -36.95 -17.62 -4.97
CA GLY A 16 -36.37 -16.87 -6.09
C GLY A 16 -35.05 -16.19 -5.73
N THR A 17 -35.00 -15.50 -4.58
CA THR A 17 -33.76 -14.86 -4.11
C THR A 17 -32.67 -15.89 -3.78
N LEU A 18 -33.03 -17.03 -3.16
CA LEU A 18 -32.07 -18.11 -2.89
C LEU A 18 -31.49 -18.70 -4.18
N LEU A 19 -32.32 -18.94 -5.20
CA LEU A 19 -31.87 -19.43 -6.50
C LEU A 19 -30.93 -18.44 -7.20
N VAL A 20 -31.24 -17.14 -7.15
CA VAL A 20 -30.37 -16.10 -7.70
C VAL A 20 -29.03 -16.07 -6.95
N LEU A 21 -29.03 -16.16 -5.62
CA LEU A 21 -27.80 -16.22 -4.82
C LEU A 21 -26.96 -17.47 -5.14
N LEU A 22 -27.60 -18.64 -5.33
CA LEU A 22 -26.92 -19.87 -5.72
C LEU A 22 -26.35 -19.79 -7.14
N LEU A 23 -27.07 -19.18 -8.08
CA LEU A 23 -26.56 -18.95 -9.44
C LEU A 23 -25.39 -17.98 -9.43
N VAL A 24 -25.48 -16.87 -8.69
CA VAL A 24 -24.38 -15.91 -8.52
C VAL A 24 -23.18 -16.57 -7.84
N TYR A 25 -23.42 -17.42 -6.83
CA TYR A 25 -22.38 -18.20 -6.17
C TYR A 25 -21.71 -19.17 -7.15
N PHE A 26 -22.50 -19.90 -7.96
CA PHE A 26 -21.99 -20.88 -8.91
C PHE A 26 -21.16 -20.21 -10.02
N ILE A 27 -21.67 -19.12 -10.61
CA ILE A 27 -20.96 -18.31 -11.62
C ILE A 27 -19.68 -17.70 -11.03
N SER A 28 -19.73 -17.20 -9.80
CA SER A 28 -18.55 -16.66 -9.12
C SER A 28 -17.52 -17.77 -8.88
N SER A 29 -17.95 -18.92 -8.34
CA SER A 29 -17.07 -20.05 -8.02
C SER A 29 -16.42 -20.67 -9.26
N SER A 30 -17.12 -20.75 -10.39
CA SER A 30 -16.57 -21.27 -11.65
C SER A 30 -15.55 -20.30 -12.25
N SER A 31 -15.76 -18.99 -12.12
CA SER A 31 -14.79 -17.96 -12.51
C SER A 31 -13.51 -17.99 -11.67
N PHE A 32 -13.60 -18.29 -10.37
CA PHE A 32 -12.41 -18.51 -9.53
C PHE A 32 -11.72 -19.85 -9.82
N SER A 33 -12.49 -20.88 -10.18
CA SER A 33 -11.99 -22.24 -10.45
C SER A 33 -11.38 -22.43 -11.84
N SER A 34 -11.68 -21.56 -12.83
CA SER A 34 -11.16 -21.67 -14.21
C SER A 34 -9.64 -21.45 -14.33
N ASN A 35 -8.96 -21.18 -13.21
CA ASN A 35 -7.51 -21.06 -13.13
C ASN A 35 -6.75 -22.40 -13.00
N ALA A 36 -7.43 -23.52 -13.27
CA ALA A 36 -6.89 -24.89 -13.15
C ALA A 36 -5.88 -25.28 -14.24
N ASP A 37 -5.51 -24.39 -15.15
CA ASP A 37 -4.48 -24.63 -16.17
C ASP A 37 -3.05 -24.49 -15.61
N GLY A 38 -2.70 -25.22 -14.54
CA GLY A 38 -1.33 -25.58 -14.10
C GLY A 38 -0.23 -24.50 -13.97
N LYS A 39 -0.49 -23.24 -14.29
CA LYS A 39 0.50 -22.17 -14.52
C LYS A 39 0.53 -21.16 -13.37
N GLN A 40 -0.32 -21.32 -12.36
CA GLN A 40 -0.45 -20.35 -11.28
C GLN A 40 0.19 -20.86 -9.98
N PRO A 41 0.78 -19.96 -9.18
CA PRO A 41 1.30 -20.33 -7.88
C PRO A 41 0.20 -20.92 -6.99
N PRO A 42 0.53 -21.95 -6.19
CA PRO A 42 -0.42 -22.61 -5.29
C PRO A 42 -0.99 -21.61 -4.27
N GLY A 43 -2.13 -21.90 -3.68
CA GLY A 43 -2.73 -21.00 -2.69
C GLY A 43 -3.98 -21.58 -2.03
N PRO A 44 -4.43 -20.99 -0.92
CA PRO A 44 -5.68 -21.39 -0.29
C PRO A 44 -6.87 -21.12 -1.20
N LYS A 45 -7.83 -22.05 -1.23
CA LYS A 45 -9.06 -21.91 -2.02
C LYS A 45 -9.84 -20.65 -1.59
N PRO A 46 -10.10 -19.71 -2.51
CA PRO A 46 -10.83 -18.48 -2.21
C PRO A 46 -12.33 -18.76 -2.05
N LEU A 47 -12.98 -17.97 -1.20
CA LEU A 47 -14.44 -17.91 -1.13
C LEU A 47 -14.98 -16.95 -2.20
N PRO A 48 -16.17 -17.20 -2.77
CA PRO A 48 -16.80 -16.25 -3.70
C PRO A 48 -16.94 -14.86 -3.08
N VAL A 49 -16.66 -13.82 -3.87
CA VAL A 49 -16.71 -12.39 -3.51
C VAL A 49 -15.66 -11.95 -2.47
N LEU A 50 -15.55 -12.66 -1.35
CA LEU A 50 -14.65 -12.31 -0.22
C LEU A 50 -13.20 -12.79 -0.42
N GLY A 51 -12.96 -13.74 -1.30
CA GLY A 51 -11.63 -14.31 -1.50
C GLY A 51 -11.13 -15.05 -0.25
N ASN A 52 -9.91 -14.77 0.17
CA ASN A 52 -9.29 -15.33 1.37
C ASN A 52 -9.39 -14.41 2.60
N LEU A 53 -10.17 -13.32 2.55
CA LEU A 53 -10.26 -12.35 3.65
C LEU A 53 -10.64 -13.00 4.99
N LEU A 54 -11.57 -13.97 4.99
CA LEU A 54 -11.96 -14.69 6.22
C LEU A 54 -10.89 -15.63 6.75
N GLN A 55 -9.95 -16.04 5.90
CA GLN A 55 -8.82 -16.90 6.28
C GLN A 55 -7.61 -16.08 6.73
N LEU A 56 -7.64 -14.76 6.57
CA LEU A 56 -6.57 -13.83 6.93
C LEU A 56 -6.92 -13.11 8.23
N ASP A 57 -5.98 -13.10 9.18
CA ASP A 57 -6.04 -12.17 10.31
C ASP A 57 -5.74 -10.75 9.81
N LEU A 58 -6.79 -9.94 9.63
CA LEU A 58 -6.66 -8.56 9.14
C LEU A 58 -5.92 -7.63 10.11
N LYS A 59 -5.87 -7.95 11.41
CA LYS A 59 -5.08 -7.18 12.39
C LYS A 59 -3.59 -7.48 12.25
N ARG A 60 -3.24 -8.73 11.92
CA ARG A 60 -1.86 -9.20 11.80
C ARG A 60 -1.67 -10.07 10.54
N PRO A 61 -1.81 -9.49 9.34
CA PRO A 61 -1.79 -10.27 8.10
C PRO A 61 -0.44 -10.98 7.89
N TYR A 62 0.66 -10.34 8.29
CA TYR A 62 2.02 -10.90 8.17
C TYR A 62 2.16 -12.28 8.83
N ASN A 63 1.52 -12.52 9.98
CA ASN A 63 1.55 -13.82 10.66
C ASN A 63 0.85 -14.90 9.84
N THR A 64 -0.31 -14.56 9.26
CA THR A 64 -1.06 -15.50 8.44
C THR A 64 -0.32 -15.78 7.13
N LEU A 65 0.24 -14.75 6.48
CA LEU A 65 1.05 -14.91 5.28
C LEU A 65 2.28 -15.80 5.53
N LEU A 66 2.92 -15.68 6.69
CA LEU A 66 4.05 -16.53 7.07
C LEU A 66 3.63 -17.99 7.34
N LYS A 67 2.42 -18.23 7.87
CA LYS A 67 1.88 -19.60 7.96
C LYS A 67 1.57 -20.18 6.60
N LEU A 68 1.01 -19.36 5.70
CA LEU A 68 0.72 -19.77 4.31
C LEU A 68 2.00 -20.03 3.52
N SER A 69 3.06 -19.25 3.70
CA SER A 69 4.34 -19.49 3.04
C SER A 69 4.97 -20.82 3.46
N LYS A 70 4.83 -21.22 4.73
CA LYS A 70 5.25 -22.56 5.20
C LYS A 70 4.44 -23.70 4.58
N LYS A 71 3.17 -23.45 4.23
CA LYS A 71 2.26 -24.47 3.69
C LYS A 71 2.33 -24.60 2.16
N TYR A 72 2.40 -23.47 1.45
CA TYR A 72 2.33 -23.41 -0.02
C TYR A 72 3.68 -23.10 -0.68
N GLY A 73 4.69 -22.75 0.10
CA GLY A 73 6.04 -22.44 -0.38
C GLY A 73 6.31 -20.94 -0.51
N SER A 74 7.45 -20.62 -1.14
CA SER A 74 7.95 -19.26 -1.28
C SER A 74 7.16 -18.36 -2.24
N VAL A 75 6.35 -18.94 -3.12
CA VAL A 75 5.48 -18.21 -4.05
C VAL A 75 4.09 -18.81 -3.96
N PHE A 76 3.12 -18.01 -3.53
CA PHE A 76 1.74 -18.46 -3.41
C PHE A 76 0.73 -17.36 -3.70
N THR A 77 -0.48 -17.75 -4.09
CA THR A 77 -1.56 -16.83 -4.45
C THR A 77 -2.54 -16.67 -3.30
N ILE A 78 -2.97 -15.43 -3.03
CA ILE A 78 -4.10 -15.10 -2.15
C ILE A 78 -5.06 -14.14 -2.85
N TYR A 79 -6.31 -14.13 -2.43
CA TYR A 79 -7.34 -13.24 -2.95
C TYR A 79 -7.81 -12.28 -1.85
N PHE A 80 -7.64 -10.98 -2.07
CA PHE A 80 -8.25 -9.92 -1.25
C PHE A 80 -9.57 -9.50 -1.90
N GLY A 81 -10.68 -10.12 -1.47
CA GLY A 81 -11.96 -9.94 -2.15
C GLY A 81 -11.87 -10.41 -3.61
N PRO A 82 -12.21 -9.56 -4.60
CA PRO A 82 -12.05 -9.88 -6.01
C PRO A 82 -10.61 -9.76 -6.52
N LYS A 83 -9.68 -9.18 -5.73
CA LYS A 83 -8.33 -8.88 -6.18
C LYS A 83 -7.38 -10.04 -5.91
N LYS A 84 -6.80 -10.60 -6.97
CA LYS A 84 -5.75 -11.62 -6.88
C LYS A 84 -4.40 -10.98 -6.56
N VAL A 85 -3.68 -11.55 -5.59
CA VAL A 85 -2.35 -11.12 -5.17
C VAL A 85 -1.41 -12.32 -5.08
N VAL A 86 -0.24 -12.22 -5.70
CA VAL A 86 0.84 -13.20 -5.57
C VAL A 86 1.78 -12.72 -4.47
N VAL A 87 2.00 -13.57 -3.47
CA VAL A 87 2.89 -13.29 -2.34
C VAL A 87 4.23 -13.97 -2.58
N LEU A 88 5.29 -13.17 -2.48
CA LEU A 88 6.67 -13.64 -2.53
C LEU A 88 7.23 -13.67 -1.11
N ALA A 89 7.70 -14.84 -0.68
CA ALA A 89 8.21 -15.07 0.65
C ALA A 89 9.63 -15.67 0.59
N GLY A 90 10.52 -15.14 1.42
CA GLY A 90 11.90 -15.59 1.52
C GLY A 90 12.87 -14.78 0.65
N TYR A 91 14.10 -14.65 1.13
CA TYR A 91 15.11 -13.76 0.55
C TYR A 91 15.38 -14.06 -0.93
N LYS A 92 15.61 -15.33 -1.30
CA LYS A 92 15.94 -15.73 -2.67
C LYS A 92 14.87 -15.29 -3.67
N THR A 93 13.61 -15.58 -3.36
CA THR A 93 12.45 -15.28 -4.22
C THR A 93 12.19 -13.78 -4.33
N VAL A 94 12.29 -13.06 -3.20
CA VAL A 94 12.11 -11.60 -3.19
C VAL A 94 13.23 -10.90 -3.96
N LYS A 95 14.48 -11.36 -3.81
CA LYS A 95 15.62 -10.85 -4.58
C LYS A 95 15.44 -11.11 -6.07
N GLU A 96 15.08 -12.34 -6.46
CA GLU A 96 14.89 -12.69 -7.87
C GLU A 96 13.82 -11.80 -8.53
N ALA A 97 12.70 -11.56 -7.85
CA ALA A 97 11.64 -10.74 -8.40
C ALA A 97 11.99 -9.24 -8.39
N LEU A 98 12.45 -8.69 -7.27
CA LEU A 98 12.60 -7.24 -7.10
C LEU A 98 13.96 -6.69 -7.55
N VAL A 99 14.95 -7.55 -7.75
CA VAL A 99 16.31 -7.16 -8.18
C VAL A 99 16.60 -7.74 -9.56
N ASP A 100 16.54 -9.06 -9.71
CA ASP A 100 16.96 -9.71 -10.96
C ASP A 100 15.93 -9.50 -12.09
N LYS A 101 14.65 -9.32 -11.74
CA LYS A 101 13.52 -9.04 -12.66
C LYS A 101 12.84 -7.70 -12.36
N ALA A 102 13.63 -6.70 -11.95
CA ALA A 102 13.14 -5.39 -11.51
C ALA A 102 12.37 -4.61 -12.59
N ASP A 103 12.62 -4.89 -13.87
CA ASP A 103 11.88 -4.35 -15.00
C ASP A 103 10.43 -4.85 -15.07
N VAL A 104 10.21 -6.13 -14.74
CA VAL A 104 8.87 -6.75 -14.73
C VAL A 104 8.10 -6.41 -13.45
N PHE A 105 8.78 -6.42 -12.30
CA PHE A 105 8.14 -6.19 -10.98
C PHE A 105 8.31 -4.76 -10.44
N GLY A 106 8.78 -3.82 -11.26
CA GLY A 106 9.06 -2.44 -10.85
C GLY A 106 7.83 -1.54 -10.76
N GLU A 107 6.69 -1.98 -11.30
CA GLU A 107 5.44 -1.22 -11.29
C GLU A 107 4.71 -1.31 -9.94
N ARG A 108 3.94 -0.26 -9.66
CA ARG A 108 3.12 -0.10 -8.47
C ARG A 108 1.67 -0.31 -8.81
N ASP A 109 1.03 -1.16 -8.05
CA ASP A 109 -0.41 -1.34 -8.09
C ASP A 109 -1.10 -0.06 -7.59
N PRO A 110 -2.03 0.55 -8.36
CA PRO A 110 -2.75 1.72 -7.91
C PRO A 110 -3.60 1.35 -6.68
N MET A 111 -3.08 1.68 -5.50
CA MET A 111 -3.84 1.54 -4.27
C MET A 111 -5.03 2.49 -4.33
N LYS A 112 -6.25 1.94 -4.44
CA LYS A 112 -7.51 2.71 -4.43
C LYS A 112 -7.68 3.60 -3.19
N ILE A 113 -6.98 3.30 -2.09
CA ILE A 113 -7.01 4.09 -0.86
C ILE A 113 -6.32 5.46 -1.03
N VAL A 114 -5.43 5.61 -2.03
CA VAL A 114 -4.66 6.84 -2.28
C VAL A 114 -4.98 7.44 -3.65
N GLU A 115 -6.25 7.35 -4.05
CA GLU A 115 -6.78 7.88 -5.32
C GLU A 115 -6.69 9.42 -5.40
N SER A 116 -6.50 10.08 -4.25
CA SER A 116 -6.26 11.53 -4.17
C SER A 116 -5.05 12.00 -4.98
N SER A 117 -4.03 11.14 -5.14
CA SER A 117 -2.82 11.47 -5.90
C SER A 117 -3.00 11.36 -7.43
N LYS A 118 -4.12 10.79 -7.92
CA LYS A 118 -4.37 10.52 -9.35
C LYS A 118 -3.18 9.86 -10.07
N GLY A 119 -2.41 9.02 -9.37
CA GLY A 119 -1.21 8.38 -9.92
C GLY A 119 0.01 9.31 -10.09
N HIS A 120 0.01 10.49 -9.49
CA HIS A 120 1.14 11.42 -9.50
C HIS A 120 2.02 11.25 -8.24
N GLY A 121 3.29 11.63 -8.39
CA GLY A 121 4.27 11.64 -7.30
C GLY A 121 5.14 10.39 -7.23
N VAL A 122 6.32 10.52 -6.58
CA VAL A 122 7.38 9.50 -6.55
C VAL A 122 6.91 8.15 -5.98
N LEU A 123 5.90 8.16 -5.11
CA LEU A 123 5.44 6.97 -4.40
C LEU A 123 4.39 6.15 -5.17
N TRP A 124 3.62 6.78 -6.07
CA TRP A 124 2.43 6.15 -6.68
C TRP A 124 2.42 6.16 -8.21
N SER A 125 3.31 6.93 -8.85
CA SER A 125 3.41 6.92 -10.31
C SER A 125 4.12 5.68 -10.85
N ASN A 126 3.88 5.41 -12.13
CA ASN A 126 4.50 4.33 -12.91
C ASN A 126 5.12 4.85 -14.22
N GLY A 127 5.87 3.99 -14.91
CA GLY A 127 6.46 4.29 -16.21
C GLY A 127 7.42 5.47 -16.17
N ASP A 128 7.42 6.28 -17.22
CA ASP A 128 8.36 7.38 -17.38
C ASP A 128 8.10 8.53 -16.41
N SER A 129 6.83 8.80 -16.07
CA SER A 129 6.47 9.79 -15.04
C SER A 129 7.14 9.48 -13.69
N TRP A 130 7.21 8.20 -13.31
CA TRP A 130 7.94 7.79 -12.11
C TRP A 130 9.45 7.98 -12.23
N LYS A 131 10.05 7.60 -13.35
CA LYS A 131 11.50 7.74 -13.58
C LYS A 131 11.91 9.21 -13.50
N GLU A 132 11.16 10.10 -14.14
CA GLU A 132 11.41 11.55 -14.13
C GLU A 132 11.28 12.13 -12.73
N MET A 133 10.16 11.87 -12.05
CA MET A 133 9.91 12.40 -10.71
C MET A 133 10.96 11.87 -9.71
N ARG A 134 11.28 10.57 -9.76
CA ARG A 134 12.32 9.98 -8.92
C ARG A 134 13.69 10.60 -9.18
N ARG A 135 14.09 10.77 -10.44
CA ARG A 135 15.37 11.40 -10.81
C ARG A 135 15.40 12.83 -10.30
N PHE A 136 14.36 13.61 -10.55
CA PHE A 136 14.24 14.98 -10.09
C PHE A 136 14.36 15.06 -8.56
N THR A 137 13.59 14.28 -7.82
CA THR A 137 13.61 14.27 -6.35
C THR A 137 14.97 13.84 -5.81
N LEU A 138 15.56 12.74 -6.29
CA LEU A 138 16.84 12.24 -5.75
C LEU A 138 18.01 13.18 -6.03
N THR A 139 18.06 13.80 -7.21
CA THR A 139 19.09 14.81 -7.54
C THR A 139 18.98 15.98 -6.57
N ASN A 140 17.78 16.54 -6.42
CA ASN A 140 17.52 17.65 -5.51
C ASN A 140 17.83 17.30 -4.05
N LEU A 141 17.41 16.13 -3.56
CA LEU A 141 17.72 15.70 -2.19
C LEU A 141 19.23 15.61 -1.94
N ARG A 142 20.00 15.07 -2.90
CA ARG A 142 21.46 14.93 -2.78
C ARG A 142 22.19 16.27 -2.85
N ASP A 143 21.71 17.20 -3.67
CA ASP A 143 22.36 18.49 -3.87
C ASP A 143 22.14 19.42 -2.66
N TYR A 144 21.00 19.29 -1.97
CA TYR A 144 20.57 20.26 -0.94
C TYR A 144 20.54 19.73 0.50
N GLY A 145 20.94 18.49 0.76
CA GLY A 145 21.13 18.07 2.16
C GLY A 145 21.44 16.59 2.37
N MET A 146 20.81 15.69 1.63
CA MET A 146 20.95 14.25 1.87
C MET A 146 22.39 13.79 1.60
N GLY A 147 23.08 13.35 2.65
CA GLY A 147 24.50 12.95 2.59
C GLY A 147 25.49 14.12 2.58
N LYS A 148 25.05 15.33 2.95
CA LYS A 148 25.90 16.52 3.09
C LYS A 148 26.01 16.92 4.57
N LYS A 149 27.09 17.64 4.90
CA LYS A 149 27.33 18.17 6.25
C LYS A 149 26.19 19.02 6.79
N ALA A 150 25.52 19.80 5.93
CA ALA A 150 24.36 20.61 6.35
C ALA A 150 23.21 19.79 6.97
N CYS A 151 22.96 18.57 6.47
CA CYS A 151 21.95 17.69 7.07
C CYS A 151 22.47 17.03 8.35
N GLU A 152 23.76 16.67 8.39
CA GLU A 152 24.41 16.19 9.62
C GLU A 152 24.30 17.22 10.75
N ASP A 153 24.64 18.48 10.48
CA ASP A 153 24.54 19.58 11.44
C ASP A 153 23.10 19.74 11.95
N LYS A 154 22.11 19.65 11.05
CA LYS A 154 20.68 19.71 11.44
C LYS A 154 20.24 18.51 12.27
N ILE A 155 20.73 17.31 11.97
CA ILE A 155 20.45 16.12 12.77
C ILE A 155 21.02 16.29 14.19
N ILE A 156 22.24 16.81 14.31
CA ILE A 156 22.89 17.07 15.60
C ILE A 156 22.08 18.09 16.41
N GLU A 157 21.64 19.19 15.78
CA GLU A 157 20.79 20.22 16.40
C GLU A 157 19.49 19.62 16.97
N GLU A 158 18.73 18.85 16.16
CA GLU A 158 17.48 18.23 16.63
C GLU A 158 17.73 17.18 17.72
N CYS A 159 18.85 16.47 17.67
CA CYS A 159 19.25 15.55 18.74
C CYS A 159 19.53 16.29 20.05
N GLN A 160 20.18 17.46 20.01
CA GLN A 160 20.42 18.28 21.21
C GLN A 160 19.09 18.74 21.81
N HIS A 161 18.16 19.22 20.98
CA HIS A 161 16.81 19.59 21.42
C HIS A 161 16.06 18.40 22.04
N LEU A 162 16.12 17.21 21.43
CA LEU A 162 15.51 16.00 22.00
C LEU A 162 16.09 15.67 23.38
N ILE A 163 17.41 15.77 23.56
CA ILE A 163 18.06 15.51 24.85
C ILE A 163 17.56 16.47 25.93
N GLU A 164 17.38 17.75 25.60
CA GLU A 164 16.85 18.76 26.54
C GLU A 164 15.40 18.47 26.95
N VAL A 165 14.55 18.10 25.98
CA VAL A 165 13.17 17.68 26.24
C VAL A 165 13.17 16.44 27.15
N PHE A 166 14.03 15.47 26.87
CA PHE A 166 14.08 14.20 27.61
C PHE A 166 14.58 14.40 29.05
N LYS A 167 15.45 15.40 29.29
CA LYS A 167 15.90 15.76 30.65
C LYS A 167 14.82 16.43 31.48
N THR A 168 13.87 17.13 30.84
CA THR A 168 12.85 17.93 31.52
C THR A 168 11.74 17.07 32.13
N PHE A 169 11.45 15.91 31.55
CA PHE A 169 10.34 15.06 31.95
C PHE A 169 10.84 13.69 32.44
N LYS A 170 10.33 13.22 33.59
CA LYS A 170 10.72 11.90 34.16
C LYS A 170 10.11 10.71 33.42
N ALA A 171 8.81 10.78 33.11
CA ALA A 171 8.08 9.77 32.35
C ALA A 171 7.04 10.48 31.49
N PHE A 172 7.21 10.39 30.18
CA PHE A 172 6.33 10.99 29.18
C PHE A 172 6.37 10.15 27.91
N ASP A 173 5.38 10.34 27.04
CA ASP A 173 5.35 9.68 25.74
C ASP A 173 6.39 10.30 24.80
N THR A 174 7.39 9.51 24.39
CA THR A 174 8.45 9.94 23.47
C THR A 174 8.01 9.99 22.01
N THR A 175 6.82 9.46 21.69
CA THR A 175 6.34 9.35 20.31
C THR A 175 6.23 10.72 19.64
N GLN A 176 5.65 11.71 20.32
CA GLN A 176 5.47 13.04 19.75
C GLN A 176 6.80 13.80 19.54
N PRO A 177 7.68 13.94 20.55
CA PRO A 177 8.95 14.63 20.36
C PRO A 177 9.83 13.98 19.28
N MET A 178 9.83 12.65 19.21
CA MET A 178 10.55 11.93 18.16
C MET A 178 10.00 12.24 16.77
N ASN A 179 8.67 12.21 16.61
CA ASN A 179 8.02 12.54 15.34
C ASN A 179 8.31 14.00 14.91
N TYR A 180 8.35 14.94 15.86
CA TYR A 180 8.70 16.33 15.56
C TYR A 180 10.14 16.47 15.10
N ALA A 181 11.12 15.88 15.79
CA ALA A 181 12.51 15.93 15.39
C ALA A 181 12.73 15.35 13.98
N VAL A 182 12.15 14.19 13.68
CA VAL A 182 12.22 13.58 12.34
C VAL A 182 11.56 14.47 11.29
N SER A 183 10.40 15.03 11.60
CA SER A 183 9.68 15.93 10.69
C SER A 183 10.46 17.21 10.41
N ASN A 184 11.12 17.79 11.42
CA ASN A 184 11.95 18.98 11.26
C ASN A 184 13.14 18.74 10.33
N ILE A 185 13.81 17.57 10.44
CA ILE A 185 14.89 17.18 9.52
C ILE A 185 14.37 17.07 8.08
N ILE A 186 13.23 16.41 7.89
CA ILE A 186 12.60 16.27 6.57
C ILE A 186 12.21 17.65 6.01
N LEU A 187 11.56 18.49 6.82
CA LEU A 187 11.15 19.85 6.44
C LEU A 187 12.35 20.74 6.12
N PHE A 188 13.46 20.60 6.85
CA PHE A 188 14.71 21.28 6.53
C PHE A 188 15.16 20.94 5.12
N VAL A 189 15.30 19.66 4.78
CA VAL A 189 15.70 19.22 3.45
C VAL A 189 14.72 19.69 2.37
N LEU A 190 13.40 19.59 2.63
CA LEU A 190 12.37 20.04 1.68
C LEU A 190 12.32 21.56 1.50
N ARG A 191 12.58 22.34 2.54
CA ARG A 191 12.55 23.81 2.50
C ARG A 191 13.62 24.37 1.57
N TYR A 192 14.78 23.72 1.47
CA TYR A 192 15.77 24.11 0.46
C TYR A 192 15.24 23.92 -0.97
N LEU A 193 14.46 22.86 -1.23
CA LEU A 193 13.89 22.60 -2.54
C LEU A 193 12.85 23.66 -2.95
N THR A 194 12.00 24.09 -2.02
CA THR A 194 10.97 25.11 -2.30
C THR A 194 11.56 26.52 -2.43
N THR A 195 12.57 26.86 -1.61
CA THR A 195 13.23 28.17 -1.65
C THR A 195 13.96 28.41 -2.98
N LEU A 196 14.49 27.36 -3.62
CA LEU A 196 15.13 27.47 -4.94
C LEU A 196 14.12 27.57 -6.09
N LYS A 197 12.94 26.91 -6.02
CA LYS A 197 11.89 27.09 -7.01
C LYS A 197 11.37 28.54 -7.04
N ALA A 198 11.25 29.17 -5.87
CA ALA A 198 10.92 30.60 -5.76
C ALA A 198 12.04 31.51 -6.30
N LYS A 199 13.30 31.08 -6.25
CA LYS A 199 14.47 31.84 -6.75
C LYS A 199 14.73 31.66 -8.25
N LEU A 200 14.35 30.52 -8.83
CA LEU A 200 14.50 30.21 -10.27
C LEU A 200 13.31 30.63 -11.14
N HIS A 201 12.09 30.73 -10.58
CA HIS A 201 10.89 31.21 -11.30
C HIS A 201 10.05 32.16 -10.45
N PRO A 202 10.47 33.43 -10.26
CA PRO A 202 9.70 34.41 -9.50
C PRO A 202 8.34 34.78 -10.13
N HIS A 203 8.13 34.50 -11.43
CA HIS A 203 6.92 34.88 -12.16
C HIS A 203 5.70 33.95 -12.00
N PHE A 204 5.85 32.77 -11.39
CA PHE A 204 4.72 31.82 -11.27
C PHE A 204 3.86 32.00 -10.00
N TYR A 205 4.22 32.90 -9.10
CA TYR A 205 3.50 33.12 -7.84
C TYR A 205 2.48 34.27 -7.88
N CYS A 206 2.32 34.98 -9.02
CA CYS A 206 1.40 36.13 -9.12
C CYS A 206 -0.02 35.78 -9.63
N SER A 207 -0.37 34.50 -9.78
CA SER A 207 -1.67 34.10 -10.35
C SER A 207 -2.48 33.11 -9.51
N CYS A 208 -2.11 32.91 -8.24
CA CYS A 208 -2.90 32.11 -7.29
C CYS A 208 -3.03 32.78 -5.92
N LEU A 209 -3.25 34.10 -5.92
CA LEU A 209 -3.93 34.81 -4.83
C LEU A 209 -5.21 35.40 -5.39
#